data_AF-A0A7V3VYG9-F1
#
_entry.id   AF-A0A7V3VYG9-F1
#
_cell.length_a   1.000
_cell.length_b   1.000
_cell.length_c   1.000
_cell.angle_alpha   90.00
_cell.angle_beta   90.00
_cell.angle_gamma   90.00
#
_symmetry.space_group_name_H-M   'P 1'
#
loop_
_entity.id
_entity.type
_entity.pdbx_description
1 polymer ?
#
loop_
_entity_poly.entity_id
_entity_poly.type
_entity_poly.pdbx_seq_one_letter_code
_entity_poly.pdbx_strand_id
1 'polypeptide(L)'
;MTKSWLTSGLVLAVLTSSAAAAPTVAQMLSFKPRQEGVVCTTPAADKQDSCKVELVKSPQGGSGWVLKDEEGNLLRRFFDSNGDKRIDVWAYYKDGVEVYAEIDTTFTGKPDQYRWFNAGGSKWGIDSDKDGRIDSWKVISPEEVSQEILQALISRDFARLQPLLLTEAELKSLELPADQANRIREQLKAVPEKFQETVSKLTKLSPKAAWIHLETVAPQCVAPEGSAGRAEVLKHTRGTLLYDNGGSSDWIQTGEMYQVGSAWRLVSAPTPGAAAPETSNGKGGSVNLDDNPELQKLIAELTDLDKQVPPASTSGASPALAQHHLRRADILERIVAKVKPADRDPWIRQVADSLSTAAQSDPSNTASMSRLVSLEQQLASALPAGHALTAYVTYREMQADYSRSLPPHGKESNFNKVQEAWLGRLAKFVQAFPRGEDTPDALLQAGMVSEFLNKEVEAKNWYKQLKDHFPDKP
;
A
#
# COMPACT_ATOMS: atom_id res chain seq x y z
N MET A 1 -30.33 -29.24 -13.62
CA MET A 1 -31.26 -28.13 -13.92
C MET A 1 -30.47 -27.00 -14.54
N THR A 2 -30.43 -26.98 -15.86
CA THR A 2 -29.67 -26.06 -16.71
C THR A 2 -30.44 -24.74 -16.84
N LYS A 3 -29.84 -23.62 -16.39
CA LYS A 3 -30.38 -22.27 -16.65
C LYS A 3 -29.73 -21.73 -17.93
N SER A 4 -30.54 -21.72 -18.99
CA SER A 4 -30.25 -21.08 -20.26
C SER A 4 -30.21 -19.55 -20.08
N TRP A 5 -29.13 -18.91 -20.52
CA TRP A 5 -29.05 -17.46 -20.66
C TRP A 5 -29.54 -17.10 -22.07
N LEU A 6 -30.68 -16.41 -22.14
CA LEU A 6 -31.21 -15.82 -23.37
C LEU A 6 -30.33 -14.64 -23.77
N THR A 7 -29.58 -14.82 -24.85
CA THR A 7 -28.86 -13.76 -25.57
C THR A 7 -29.86 -12.94 -26.38
N SER A 8 -30.21 -11.74 -25.91
CA SER A 8 -30.86 -10.73 -26.77
C SER A 8 -29.79 -10.03 -27.60
N GLY A 9 -29.47 -10.61 -28.76
CA GLY A 9 -28.75 -9.93 -29.83
C GLY A 9 -29.71 -9.02 -30.60
N LEU A 10 -29.60 -7.71 -30.39
CA LEU A 10 -30.28 -6.74 -31.26
C LEU A 10 -29.39 -6.47 -32.48
N VAL A 11 -29.68 -7.16 -33.58
CA VAL A 11 -29.10 -6.87 -34.90
C VAL A 11 -29.87 -5.67 -35.48
N LEU A 12 -29.21 -4.53 -35.67
CA LEU A 12 -29.78 -3.42 -36.44
C LEU A 12 -29.48 -3.64 -37.93
N ALA A 13 -30.50 -4.09 -38.67
CA ALA A 13 -30.47 -4.16 -40.12
C ALA A 13 -30.75 -2.78 -40.76
N VAL A 14 -30.21 -2.61 -41.96
CA VAL A 14 -30.12 -1.41 -42.80
C VAL A 14 -31.43 -0.62 -42.92
N LEU A 15 -31.36 0.69 -42.69
CA LEU A 15 -32.34 1.67 -43.18
C LEU A 15 -31.61 2.86 -43.84
N THR A 16 -32.27 3.34 -44.90
CA THR A 16 -31.95 4.46 -45.77
C THR A 16 -31.70 5.78 -45.02
N SER A 17 -31.04 6.71 -45.72
CA SER A 17 -30.65 8.06 -45.29
C SER A 17 -31.71 8.80 -44.46
N SER A 18 -31.64 8.63 -43.14
CA SER A 18 -32.22 9.49 -42.12
C SER A 18 -31.10 9.81 -41.15
N ALA A 19 -30.91 11.09 -40.80
CA ALA A 19 -30.00 11.46 -39.72
C ALA A 19 -30.40 10.66 -38.49
N ALA A 20 -29.50 9.79 -38.00
CA ALA A 20 -29.79 8.97 -36.82
C ALA A 20 -30.21 9.90 -35.68
N ALA A 21 -31.40 9.67 -35.13
CA ALA A 21 -31.90 10.46 -34.02
C ALA A 21 -30.89 10.42 -32.85
N ALA A 22 -30.73 11.55 -32.16
CA ALA A 22 -29.87 11.61 -30.98
C ALA A 22 -30.33 10.55 -29.95
N PRO A 23 -29.41 9.83 -29.29
CA PRO A 23 -29.77 8.91 -28.22
C PRO A 23 -30.41 9.68 -27.07
N THR A 24 -31.34 9.05 -26.37
CA THR A 24 -31.95 9.65 -25.18
C THR A 24 -30.99 9.61 -23.99
N VAL A 25 -31.23 10.45 -22.97
CA VAL A 25 -30.52 10.41 -21.69
C VAL A 25 -30.57 8.99 -21.10
N ALA A 26 -31.75 8.37 -21.09
CA ALA A 26 -31.94 7.01 -20.59
C ALA A 26 -31.10 5.97 -21.36
N GLN A 27 -31.03 6.07 -22.69
CA GLN A 27 -30.19 5.20 -23.51
C GLN A 27 -28.71 5.38 -23.20
N MET A 28 -28.23 6.62 -23.01
CA MET A 28 -26.84 6.85 -22.64
C MET A 28 -26.51 6.33 -21.24
N LEU A 29 -27.43 6.48 -20.28
CA LEU A 29 -27.26 6.03 -18.89
C LEU A 29 -27.42 4.50 -18.71
N SER A 30 -28.03 3.80 -19.67
CA SER A 30 -28.14 2.33 -19.64
C SER A 30 -26.80 1.63 -19.87
N PHE A 31 -25.84 2.29 -20.54
CA PHE A 31 -24.48 1.79 -20.63
C PHE A 31 -23.75 2.06 -19.31
N LYS A 32 -23.33 0.98 -18.66
CA LYS A 32 -22.51 1.01 -17.45
C LYS A 32 -21.08 0.56 -17.80
N PRO A 33 -20.06 1.02 -17.05
CA PRO A 33 -18.73 0.44 -17.12
C PRO A 33 -18.80 -1.09 -17.02
N ARG A 34 -18.10 -1.78 -17.93
CA ARG A 34 -17.99 -3.25 -17.96
C ARG A 34 -17.10 -3.78 -16.84
N GLN A 35 -16.05 -3.03 -16.50
CA GLN A 35 -15.16 -3.37 -15.39
C GLN A 35 -15.82 -3.01 -14.06
N GLU A 36 -15.74 -3.94 -13.11
CA GLU A 36 -16.32 -3.78 -11.78
C GLU A 36 -15.61 -2.66 -10.98
N GLY A 37 -16.34 -2.03 -10.05
CA GLY A 37 -15.76 -1.03 -9.14
C GLY A 37 -15.52 0.35 -9.73
N VAL A 38 -15.82 0.58 -11.02
CA VAL A 38 -15.72 1.92 -11.63
C VAL A 38 -16.80 2.84 -11.08
N VAL A 39 -16.39 3.87 -10.33
CA VAL A 39 -17.28 4.91 -9.79
C VAL A 39 -17.35 6.07 -10.76
N CYS A 40 -18.52 6.29 -11.36
CA CYS A 40 -18.81 7.44 -12.23
C CYS A 40 -20.11 8.13 -11.81
N THR A 41 -20.24 9.42 -12.09
CA THR A 41 -21.44 10.20 -11.76
C THR A 41 -22.62 9.66 -12.57
N THR A 42 -23.69 9.34 -11.87
CA THR A 42 -24.98 8.97 -12.46
C THR A 42 -26.03 9.86 -11.80
N PRO A 43 -26.71 10.73 -12.57
CA PRO A 43 -27.70 11.64 -12.00
C PRO A 43 -28.86 10.86 -11.37
N ALA A 44 -29.39 11.40 -10.27
CA ALA A 44 -30.61 10.90 -9.65
C ALA A 44 -31.78 10.93 -10.65
N ALA A 45 -32.77 10.06 -10.47
CA ALA A 45 -33.83 9.86 -11.45
C ALA A 45 -34.62 11.16 -11.76
N ASP A 46 -34.86 11.98 -10.73
CA ASP A 46 -35.52 13.28 -10.82
C ASP A 46 -34.67 14.39 -11.48
N LYS A 47 -33.38 14.13 -11.69
CA LYS A 47 -32.42 15.03 -12.37
C LYS A 47 -32.11 14.62 -13.81
N GLN A 48 -32.65 13.50 -14.28
CA GLN A 48 -32.35 13.02 -15.64
C GLN A 48 -33.04 13.87 -16.72
N ASP A 49 -34.20 14.46 -16.42
CA ASP A 49 -34.94 15.31 -17.37
C ASP A 49 -34.22 16.64 -17.67
N SER A 50 -33.34 17.11 -16.77
CA SER A 50 -32.52 18.31 -16.99
C SER A 50 -31.18 18.02 -17.67
N CYS A 51 -30.82 16.75 -17.87
CA CYS A 51 -29.62 16.35 -18.59
C CYS A 51 -29.76 16.57 -20.10
N LYS A 52 -28.63 16.83 -20.77
CA LYS A 52 -28.60 17.14 -22.22
C LYS A 52 -27.69 16.19 -22.97
N VAL A 53 -28.16 15.73 -24.13
CA VAL A 53 -27.38 14.97 -25.09
C VAL A 53 -26.99 15.87 -26.25
N GLU A 54 -25.69 15.97 -26.53
CA GLU A 54 -25.15 16.84 -27.58
C GLU A 54 -24.27 16.05 -28.54
N LEU A 55 -24.37 16.36 -29.84
CA LEU A 55 -23.49 15.79 -30.86
C LEU A 55 -22.13 16.49 -30.80
N VAL A 56 -21.07 15.71 -30.73
CA VAL A 56 -19.68 16.18 -30.86
C VAL A 56 -19.06 15.61 -32.13
N LYS A 57 -18.25 16.41 -32.82
CA LYS A 57 -17.51 16.00 -34.03
C LYS A 57 -16.03 16.29 -33.82
N SER A 58 -15.18 15.37 -34.26
CA SER A 58 -13.74 15.60 -34.35
C SER A 58 -13.40 16.20 -35.72
N PRO A 59 -12.45 17.15 -35.78
CA PRO A 59 -11.85 17.60 -37.03
C PRO A 59 -11.24 16.46 -37.87
N GLN A 60 -10.89 15.33 -37.25
CA GLN A 60 -10.31 14.15 -37.91
C GLN A 60 -11.36 13.19 -38.50
N GLY A 61 -12.64 13.59 -38.54
CA GLY A 61 -13.70 12.81 -39.18
C GLY A 61 -14.55 11.93 -38.26
N GLY A 62 -14.18 11.81 -36.97
CA GLY A 62 -14.96 11.10 -35.96
C GLY A 62 -16.17 11.91 -35.45
N SER A 63 -17.14 11.23 -34.84
CA SER A 63 -18.29 11.88 -34.21
C SER A 63 -18.85 11.06 -33.05
N GLY A 64 -19.65 11.69 -32.18
CA GLY A 64 -20.20 10.98 -31.05
C GLY A 64 -21.20 11.80 -30.27
N TRP A 65 -21.69 11.23 -29.18
CA TRP A 65 -22.65 11.87 -28.29
C TRP A 65 -22.04 12.08 -26.92
N VAL A 66 -22.24 13.26 -26.35
CA VAL A 66 -21.92 13.54 -24.95
C VAL A 66 -23.21 13.73 -24.16
N LEU A 67 -23.24 13.17 -22.96
CA LEU A 67 -24.27 13.42 -21.96
C LEU A 67 -23.72 14.39 -20.94
N LYS A 68 -24.46 15.46 -20.66
CA LYS A 68 -24.16 16.46 -19.64
C LYS A 68 -25.29 16.58 -18.62
N ASP A 69 -24.95 16.92 -17.38
CA ASP A 69 -25.92 17.28 -16.34
C ASP A 69 -26.48 18.71 -16.54
N GLU A 70 -27.27 19.19 -15.59
CA GLU A 70 -27.92 20.51 -15.65
C GLU A 70 -26.93 21.68 -15.54
N GLU A 71 -25.81 21.45 -14.86
CA GLU A 71 -24.68 22.38 -14.75
C GLU A 71 -23.74 22.34 -15.96
N GLY A 72 -23.91 21.37 -16.85
CA GLY A 72 -23.10 21.20 -18.06
C GLY A 72 -21.86 20.32 -17.89
N ASN A 73 -21.68 19.66 -16.75
CA ASN A 73 -20.59 18.72 -16.51
C ASN A 73 -20.80 17.45 -17.34
N LEU A 74 -19.72 16.88 -17.86
CA LEU A 74 -19.77 15.63 -18.60
C LEU A 74 -20.12 14.45 -17.67
N LEU A 75 -21.01 13.59 -18.16
CA LEU A 75 -21.39 12.32 -17.52
C LEU A 75 -20.94 11.12 -18.35
N ARG A 76 -21.15 11.17 -19.67
CA ARG A 76 -20.79 10.12 -20.63
C ARG A 76 -20.31 10.72 -21.93
N ARG A 77 -19.42 10.03 -22.64
CA ARG A 77 -19.06 10.33 -24.04
C ARG A 77 -18.91 9.03 -24.81
N PHE A 78 -19.74 8.84 -25.83
CA PHE A 78 -19.69 7.69 -26.73
C PHE A 78 -19.29 8.17 -28.11
N PHE A 79 -18.13 7.72 -28.58
CA PHE A 79 -17.46 8.28 -29.75
C PHE A 79 -17.13 7.21 -30.77
N ASP A 80 -17.34 7.55 -32.03
CA ASP A 80 -16.84 6.88 -33.24
C ASP A 80 -15.59 7.64 -33.68
N SER A 81 -14.43 7.03 -33.48
CA SER A 81 -13.13 7.62 -33.77
C SER A 81 -12.71 7.48 -35.23
N ASN A 82 -13.24 6.48 -35.96
CA ASN A 82 -12.81 6.14 -37.32
C ASN A 82 -13.81 6.58 -38.43
N GLY A 83 -14.99 7.06 -38.05
CA GLY A 83 -16.04 7.55 -38.95
C GLY A 83 -16.92 6.47 -39.57
N ASP A 84 -16.86 5.23 -39.09
CA ASP A 84 -17.64 4.09 -39.63
C ASP A 84 -19.09 4.04 -39.11
N LYS A 85 -19.48 5.02 -38.28
CA LYS A 85 -20.78 5.19 -37.62
C LYS A 85 -21.05 4.18 -36.52
N ARG A 86 -20.04 3.50 -36.00
CA ARG A 86 -20.11 2.63 -34.82
C ARG A 86 -19.28 3.25 -33.71
N ILE A 87 -19.84 3.23 -32.50
CA ILE A 87 -19.10 3.68 -31.33
C ILE A 87 -17.96 2.70 -31.07
N ASP A 88 -16.76 3.23 -30.90
CA ASP A 88 -15.54 2.49 -30.58
C ASP A 88 -14.89 2.98 -29.28
N VAL A 89 -15.35 4.09 -28.71
CA VAL A 89 -14.92 4.60 -27.41
C VAL A 89 -16.12 4.90 -26.50
N TRP A 90 -16.11 4.32 -25.30
CA TRP A 90 -17.06 4.63 -24.23
C TRP A 90 -16.35 5.23 -23.03
N ALA A 91 -16.50 6.54 -22.83
CA ALA A 91 -15.90 7.27 -21.72
C ALA A 91 -16.92 7.67 -20.64
N TYR A 92 -16.49 7.57 -19.39
CA TYR A 92 -17.29 7.74 -18.18
C TYR A 92 -16.63 8.78 -17.26
N TYR A 93 -17.46 9.64 -16.69
CA TYR A 93 -16.99 10.82 -15.96
C TYR A 93 -17.50 10.79 -14.52
N LYS A 94 -16.66 11.30 -13.60
CA LYS A 94 -17.03 11.59 -12.23
C LYS A 94 -16.81 13.08 -12.00
N ASP A 95 -17.88 13.77 -11.61
CA ASP A 95 -17.89 15.21 -11.32
C ASP A 95 -17.30 16.04 -12.48
N GLY A 96 -17.67 15.67 -13.71
CA GLY A 96 -17.20 16.32 -14.94
C GLY A 96 -15.82 15.87 -15.45
N VAL A 97 -15.07 15.07 -14.69
CA VAL A 97 -13.71 14.62 -15.03
C VAL A 97 -13.74 13.17 -15.52
N GLU A 98 -13.05 12.87 -16.62
CA GLU A 98 -12.96 11.51 -17.17
C GLU A 98 -12.23 10.60 -16.18
N VAL A 99 -12.86 9.49 -15.78
CA VAL A 99 -12.27 8.54 -14.82
C VAL A 99 -12.05 7.15 -15.41
N TYR A 100 -12.73 6.85 -16.51
CA TYR A 100 -12.66 5.52 -17.12
C TYR A 100 -13.11 5.56 -18.59
N ALA A 101 -12.44 4.77 -19.44
CA ALA A 101 -12.83 4.58 -20.82
C ALA A 101 -12.64 3.13 -21.28
N GLU A 102 -13.49 2.71 -22.22
CA GLU A 102 -13.44 1.42 -22.91
C GLU A 102 -13.21 1.69 -24.38
N ILE A 103 -12.28 0.96 -25.01
CA ILE A 103 -11.81 1.24 -26.36
C ILE A 103 -11.82 -0.05 -27.17
N ASP A 104 -12.49 -0.04 -28.31
CA ASP A 104 -12.43 -1.08 -29.35
C ASP A 104 -11.48 -0.62 -30.46
N THR A 105 -10.21 -0.95 -30.30
CA THR A 105 -9.16 -0.56 -31.25
C THR A 105 -9.22 -1.35 -32.55
N THR A 106 -10.02 -2.42 -32.58
CA THR A 106 -10.17 -3.31 -33.73
C THR A 106 -11.49 -3.14 -34.48
N PHE A 107 -12.36 -2.23 -34.00
CA PHE A 107 -13.65 -1.88 -34.61
C PHE A 107 -14.59 -3.07 -34.82
N THR A 108 -14.64 -3.97 -33.83
CA THR A 108 -15.48 -5.19 -33.86
C THR A 108 -16.83 -5.05 -33.15
N GLY A 109 -17.10 -3.90 -32.51
CA GLY A 109 -18.22 -3.66 -31.62
C GLY A 109 -18.00 -4.12 -30.18
N LYS A 110 -16.77 -4.50 -29.81
CA LYS A 110 -16.41 -5.01 -28.47
C LYS A 110 -15.08 -4.40 -28.03
N PRO A 111 -15.04 -3.70 -26.89
CA PRO A 111 -13.78 -3.16 -26.37
C PRO A 111 -12.73 -4.24 -26.14
N ASP A 112 -11.49 -3.94 -26.50
CA ASP A 112 -10.28 -4.74 -26.22
C ASP A 112 -9.35 -4.04 -25.23
N GLN A 113 -9.67 -2.81 -24.82
CA GLN A 113 -8.88 -2.06 -23.84
C GLN A 113 -9.78 -1.33 -22.85
N TYR A 114 -9.30 -1.28 -21.61
CA TYR A 114 -9.95 -0.62 -20.50
C TYR A 114 -8.95 0.30 -19.81
N ARG A 115 -9.31 1.57 -19.63
CA ARG A 115 -8.38 2.59 -19.18
C ARG A 115 -8.99 3.41 -18.07
N TRP A 116 -8.22 3.61 -16.99
CA TRP A 116 -8.59 4.43 -15.85
C TRP A 116 -7.80 5.73 -15.87
N PHE A 117 -8.41 6.79 -15.35
CA PHE A 117 -7.84 8.13 -15.35
C PHE A 117 -8.16 8.88 -14.07
N ASN A 118 -7.34 9.86 -13.72
CA ASN A 118 -7.60 10.79 -12.62
C ASN A 118 -7.96 10.04 -11.32
N ALA A 119 -9.07 10.39 -10.67
CA ALA A 119 -9.54 9.72 -9.47
C ALA A 119 -9.95 8.25 -9.67
N GLY A 120 -10.08 7.78 -10.92
CA GLY A 120 -10.28 6.37 -11.26
C GLY A 120 -8.98 5.55 -11.25
N GLY A 121 -7.81 6.20 -11.23
CA GLY A 121 -6.49 5.56 -11.23
C GLY A 121 -5.72 5.77 -12.52
N SER A 122 -4.74 4.89 -12.76
CA SER A 122 -3.80 4.93 -13.88
C SER A 122 -3.80 3.66 -14.74
N LYS A 123 -4.56 2.64 -14.32
CA LYS A 123 -4.64 1.34 -14.98
C LYS A 123 -4.90 1.43 -16.49
N TRP A 124 -4.24 0.55 -17.23
CA TRP A 124 -4.51 0.27 -18.64
C TRP A 124 -4.47 -1.25 -18.87
N GLY A 125 -5.64 -1.87 -18.94
CA GLY A 125 -5.83 -3.30 -19.15
C GLY A 125 -6.13 -3.63 -20.61
N ILE A 126 -5.67 -4.79 -21.05
CA ILE A 126 -5.87 -5.36 -22.39
C ILE A 126 -6.69 -6.64 -22.24
N ASP A 127 -7.72 -6.77 -23.07
CA ASP A 127 -8.65 -7.91 -23.18
C ASP A 127 -8.61 -8.36 -24.64
N SER A 128 -7.62 -9.21 -24.93
CA SER A 128 -7.28 -9.63 -26.28
C SER A 128 -8.35 -10.54 -26.89
N ASP A 129 -9.01 -11.34 -26.05
CA ASP A 129 -10.05 -12.28 -26.49
C ASP A 129 -11.49 -11.72 -26.40
N LYS A 130 -11.64 -10.54 -25.77
CA LYS A 130 -12.87 -9.75 -25.64
C LYS A 130 -13.95 -10.49 -24.87
N ASP A 131 -13.55 -11.22 -23.84
CA ASP A 131 -14.44 -11.90 -22.89
C ASP A 131 -14.90 -10.98 -21.74
N GLY A 132 -14.33 -9.78 -21.64
CA GLY A 132 -14.61 -8.79 -20.61
C GLY A 132 -13.62 -8.83 -19.44
N ARG A 133 -12.63 -9.73 -19.45
CA ARG A 133 -11.60 -9.86 -18.43
C ARG A 133 -10.28 -9.32 -18.95
N ILE A 134 -9.47 -8.81 -18.03
CA ILE A 134 -8.14 -8.32 -18.39
C ILE A 134 -7.21 -9.51 -18.55
N ASP A 135 -6.61 -9.68 -19.72
CA ASP A 135 -5.57 -10.67 -19.98
C ASP A 135 -4.19 -10.17 -19.53
N SER A 136 -3.94 -8.87 -19.68
CA SER A 136 -2.66 -8.26 -19.33
C SER A 136 -2.80 -6.77 -19.00
N TRP A 137 -1.92 -6.27 -18.14
CA TRP A 137 -1.85 -4.85 -17.80
C TRP A 137 -0.68 -4.18 -18.52
N LYS A 138 -0.98 -3.19 -19.35
CA LYS A 138 0.02 -2.31 -19.97
C LYS A 138 0.53 -1.25 -18.98
N VAL A 139 -0.36 -0.78 -18.10
CA VAL A 139 -0.05 0.15 -17.01
C VAL A 139 -0.78 -0.32 -15.76
N ILE A 140 -0.06 -0.46 -14.65
CA ILE A 140 -0.63 -0.69 -13.32
C ILE A 140 0.41 -0.35 -12.24
N SER A 141 0.03 0.49 -11.28
CA SER A 141 0.86 0.88 -10.13
C SER A 141 0.92 -0.21 -9.05
N PRO A 142 1.87 -0.18 -8.10
CA PRO A 142 1.88 -1.11 -6.96
C PRO A 142 0.58 -1.05 -6.17
N GLU A 143 0.06 0.15 -5.91
CA GLU A 143 -1.20 0.36 -5.20
C GLU A 143 -2.36 -0.35 -5.92
N GLU A 144 -2.44 -0.20 -7.24
CA GLU A 144 -3.48 -0.83 -8.04
C GLU A 144 -3.29 -2.36 -8.17
N VAL A 145 -2.05 -2.86 -8.21
CA VAL A 145 -1.77 -4.30 -8.08
C VAL A 145 -2.36 -4.83 -6.77
N SER A 146 -2.17 -4.12 -5.67
CA SER A 146 -2.69 -4.53 -4.36
C SER A 146 -4.21 -4.51 -4.27
N GLN A 147 -4.87 -3.56 -4.96
CA GLN A 147 -6.33 -3.52 -5.07
C GLN A 147 -6.85 -4.74 -5.84
N GLU A 148 -6.20 -5.10 -6.97
CA GLU A 148 -6.58 -6.28 -7.76
C GLU A 148 -6.30 -7.59 -7.02
N ILE A 149 -5.23 -7.68 -6.21
CA ILE A 149 -4.98 -8.80 -5.30
C ILE A 149 -6.17 -8.99 -4.34
N LEU A 150 -6.59 -7.92 -3.66
CA LEU A 150 -7.70 -8.01 -2.71
C LEU A 150 -8.98 -8.48 -3.41
N GLN A 151 -9.29 -7.92 -4.59
CA GLN A 151 -10.47 -8.33 -5.34
C GLN A 151 -10.38 -9.77 -5.86
N ALA A 152 -9.22 -10.24 -6.29
CA ALA A 152 -9.00 -11.64 -6.66
C ALA A 152 -9.24 -12.58 -5.47
N LEU A 153 -8.81 -12.19 -4.27
CA LEU A 153 -9.03 -12.98 -3.04
C LEU A 153 -10.50 -12.97 -2.59
N ILE A 154 -11.18 -11.81 -2.64
CA ILE A 154 -12.60 -11.67 -2.33
C ILE A 154 -13.45 -12.56 -3.25
N SER A 155 -13.19 -12.48 -4.56
CA SER A 155 -13.90 -13.24 -5.59
C SER A 155 -13.44 -14.70 -5.71
N ARG A 156 -12.32 -15.05 -5.05
CA ARG A 156 -11.62 -16.34 -5.20
C ARG A 156 -11.26 -16.65 -6.66
N ASP A 157 -11.03 -15.61 -7.45
CA ASP A 157 -10.80 -15.70 -8.88
C ASP A 157 -9.30 -15.63 -9.19
N PHE A 158 -8.71 -16.81 -9.43
CA PHE A 158 -7.31 -16.89 -9.84
C PHE A 158 -7.06 -16.21 -11.20
N ALA A 159 -8.04 -16.21 -12.11
CA ALA A 159 -7.91 -15.57 -13.40
C ALA A 159 -7.78 -14.05 -13.28
N ARG A 160 -8.27 -13.45 -12.18
CA ARG A 160 -8.05 -12.03 -11.87
C ARG A 160 -6.64 -11.73 -11.36
N LEU A 161 -6.01 -12.68 -10.66
CA LEU A 161 -4.63 -12.53 -10.18
C LEU A 161 -3.61 -12.74 -11.32
N GLN A 162 -3.89 -13.68 -12.22
CA GLN A 162 -2.95 -14.14 -13.24
C GLN A 162 -2.33 -13.02 -14.12
N PRO A 163 -3.07 -12.00 -14.58
CA PRO A 163 -2.54 -10.87 -15.35
C PRO A 163 -1.55 -9.97 -14.58
N LEU A 164 -1.50 -10.09 -13.26
CA LEU A 164 -0.57 -9.37 -12.39
C LEU A 164 0.78 -10.07 -12.28
N LEU A 165 0.86 -11.35 -12.66
CA LEU A 165 2.07 -12.16 -12.53
C LEU A 165 3.06 -11.83 -13.65
N LEU A 166 4.35 -11.86 -13.31
CA LEU A 166 5.43 -11.76 -14.28
C LEU A 166 5.38 -12.94 -15.25
N THR A 167 5.44 -12.66 -16.55
CA THR A 167 5.49 -13.71 -17.58
C THR A 167 6.93 -14.14 -17.88
N GLU A 168 7.14 -15.31 -18.49
CA GLU A 168 8.48 -15.77 -18.89
C GLU A 168 9.13 -14.82 -19.92
N ALA A 169 8.33 -14.18 -20.79
CA ALA A 169 8.84 -13.20 -21.74
C ALA A 169 9.34 -11.93 -21.04
N GLU A 170 8.57 -11.42 -20.08
CA GLU A 170 8.95 -10.27 -19.27
C GLU A 170 10.16 -10.59 -18.39
N LEU A 171 10.18 -11.77 -17.73
CA LEU A 171 11.32 -12.21 -16.92
C LEU A 171 12.62 -12.26 -17.73
N LYS A 172 12.56 -12.74 -18.98
CA LYS A 172 13.71 -12.70 -19.90
C LYS A 172 14.13 -11.27 -20.23
N SER A 173 13.19 -10.35 -20.43
CA SER A 173 13.50 -8.94 -20.71
C SER A 173 14.14 -8.18 -19.53
N LEU A 174 13.97 -8.68 -18.30
CA LEU A 174 14.62 -8.09 -17.13
C LEU A 174 16.12 -8.41 -17.05
N GLU A 175 16.61 -9.38 -17.82
CA GLU A 175 18.03 -9.78 -17.88
C GLU A 175 18.68 -9.99 -16.50
N LEU A 176 17.92 -10.53 -15.55
CA LEU A 176 18.39 -10.82 -14.19
C LEU A 176 19.46 -11.91 -14.17
N PRO A 177 20.33 -11.95 -13.14
CA PRO A 177 21.22 -13.07 -12.87
C PRO A 177 20.48 -14.42 -12.90
N ALA A 178 21.14 -15.46 -13.43
CA ALA A 178 20.50 -16.74 -13.72
C ALA A 178 19.90 -17.42 -12.48
N ASP A 179 20.56 -17.32 -11.34
CA ASP A 179 20.09 -17.79 -10.04
C ASP A 179 18.81 -17.05 -9.60
N GLN A 180 18.78 -15.72 -9.73
CA GLN A 180 17.60 -14.91 -9.41
C GLN A 180 16.43 -15.23 -10.35
N ALA A 181 16.67 -15.35 -11.66
CA ALA A 181 15.66 -15.71 -12.64
C ALA A 181 15.09 -17.12 -12.38
N ASN A 182 15.94 -18.09 -12.04
CA ASN A 182 15.51 -19.44 -11.68
C ASN A 182 14.64 -19.46 -10.42
N ARG A 183 15.02 -18.71 -9.37
CA ARG A 183 14.21 -18.56 -8.17
C ARG A 183 12.81 -18.01 -8.49
N ILE A 184 12.74 -16.96 -9.31
CA ILE A 184 11.46 -16.36 -9.73
C ILE A 184 10.61 -17.37 -10.50
N ARG A 185 11.19 -18.15 -11.43
CA ARG A 185 10.44 -19.21 -12.13
C ARG A 185 9.83 -20.23 -11.19
N GLU A 186 10.57 -20.68 -10.18
CA GLU A 186 10.05 -21.63 -9.20
C GLU A 186 8.93 -21.01 -8.34
N GLN A 187 9.07 -19.72 -7.96
CA GLN A 187 8.00 -19.01 -7.26
C GLN A 187 6.74 -18.89 -8.11
N LEU A 188 6.87 -18.51 -9.39
CA LEU A 188 5.76 -18.39 -10.35
C LEU A 188 5.04 -19.72 -10.58
N LYS A 189 5.78 -20.84 -10.68
CA LYS A 189 5.18 -22.18 -10.81
C LYS A 189 4.30 -22.55 -9.62
N ALA A 190 4.68 -22.13 -8.41
CA ALA A 190 3.94 -22.42 -7.17
C ALA A 190 2.73 -21.51 -6.95
N VAL A 191 2.54 -20.47 -7.77
CA VAL A 191 1.49 -19.46 -7.58
C VAL A 191 0.07 -20.04 -7.53
N PRO A 192 -0.36 -20.94 -8.45
CA PRO A 192 -1.74 -21.44 -8.43
C PRO A 192 -2.08 -22.18 -7.12
N GLU A 193 -1.19 -23.04 -6.65
CA GLU A 193 -1.38 -23.79 -5.40
C GLU A 193 -1.36 -22.85 -4.18
N LYS A 194 -0.38 -21.94 -4.11
CA LYS A 194 -0.27 -20.99 -3.00
C LYS A 194 -1.43 -20.00 -2.94
N PHE A 195 -1.98 -19.60 -4.08
CA PHE A 195 -3.18 -18.77 -4.10
C PHE A 195 -4.38 -19.49 -3.48
N GLN A 196 -4.59 -20.77 -3.84
CA GLN A 196 -5.66 -21.58 -3.23
C GLN A 196 -5.42 -21.78 -1.72
N GLU A 197 -4.18 -21.99 -1.31
CA GLU A 197 -3.80 -22.04 0.10
C GLU A 197 -4.16 -20.74 0.82
N THR A 198 -3.79 -19.58 0.26
CA THR A 198 -4.12 -18.26 0.82
C THR A 198 -5.63 -18.05 0.93
N VAL A 199 -6.40 -18.36 -0.13
CA VAL A 199 -7.87 -18.29 -0.11
C VAL A 199 -8.45 -19.18 1.00
N SER A 200 -7.89 -20.38 1.19
CA SER A 200 -8.34 -21.30 2.25
C SER A 200 -8.06 -20.79 3.67
N LYS A 201 -6.99 -20.00 3.85
CA LYS A 201 -6.62 -19.40 5.14
C LYS A 201 -7.45 -18.15 5.46
N LEU A 202 -7.85 -17.40 4.45
CA LEU A 202 -8.66 -16.16 4.59
C LEU A 202 -10.16 -16.46 4.78
N THR A 203 -10.50 -17.36 5.70
CA THR A 203 -11.88 -17.80 5.95
C THR A 203 -12.82 -16.68 6.42
N LYS A 204 -12.26 -15.60 6.99
CA LYS A 204 -13.01 -14.44 7.50
C LYS A 204 -13.08 -13.26 6.53
N LEU A 205 -12.46 -13.36 5.35
CA LEU A 205 -12.47 -12.27 4.38
C LEU A 205 -13.90 -12.03 3.87
N SER A 206 -14.43 -10.85 4.15
CA SER A 206 -15.77 -10.43 3.76
C SER A 206 -15.84 -10.11 2.27
N PRO A 207 -16.95 -10.42 1.59
CA PRO A 207 -17.23 -9.90 0.25
C PRO A 207 -17.29 -8.37 0.16
N LYS A 208 -17.44 -7.69 1.31
CA LYS A 208 -17.45 -6.23 1.41
C LYS A 208 -16.13 -5.64 1.90
N ALA A 209 -15.07 -6.45 1.99
CA ALA A 209 -13.78 -5.96 2.41
C ALA A 209 -13.31 -4.82 1.49
N ALA A 210 -12.82 -3.75 2.09
CA ALA A 210 -12.44 -2.52 1.41
C ALA A 210 -10.93 -2.30 1.53
N TRP A 211 -10.26 -2.06 0.41
CA TRP A 211 -8.85 -1.70 0.42
C TRP A 211 -8.64 -0.35 1.13
N ILE A 212 -7.60 -0.24 1.97
CA ILE A 212 -7.23 0.99 2.67
C ILE A 212 -5.95 1.59 2.09
N HIS A 213 -4.85 0.84 2.08
CA HIS A 213 -3.52 1.32 1.68
C HIS A 213 -2.58 0.14 1.36
N LEU A 214 -1.50 0.40 0.61
CA LEU A 214 -0.37 -0.51 0.40
C LEU A 214 0.90 0.03 1.04
N GLU A 215 1.43 -0.68 2.02
CA GLU A 215 2.73 -0.40 2.61
C GLU A 215 3.85 -1.04 1.79
N THR A 216 4.76 -0.20 1.28
CA THR A 216 6.02 -0.63 0.67
C THR A 216 7.20 0.10 1.30
N VAL A 217 8.41 -0.41 1.06
CA VAL A 217 9.65 0.35 1.24
C VAL A 217 10.06 0.98 -0.08
N ALA A 218 11.00 1.94 -0.03
CA ALA A 218 11.57 2.55 -1.24
C ALA A 218 11.99 1.47 -2.26
N PRO A 219 11.61 1.63 -3.55
CA PRO A 219 11.95 0.64 -4.57
C PRO A 219 13.47 0.57 -4.74
N GLN A 220 13.97 -0.63 -4.95
CA GLN A 220 15.39 -0.87 -5.24
C GLN A 220 15.61 -0.83 -6.74
N CYS A 221 16.70 -0.19 -7.15
CA CYS A 221 17.22 -0.27 -8.51
C CYS A 221 18.34 -1.32 -8.57
N VAL A 222 18.15 -2.36 -9.37
CA VAL A 222 19.14 -3.40 -9.63
C VAL A 222 19.77 -3.13 -11.00
N ALA A 223 21.06 -2.84 -11.01
CA ALA A 223 21.85 -2.83 -12.23
C ALA A 223 22.36 -4.25 -12.50
N PRO A 224 22.11 -4.84 -13.69
CA PRO A 224 22.72 -6.12 -14.05
C PRO A 224 24.25 -5.97 -14.11
N GLU A 225 25.01 -6.93 -13.56
CA GLU A 225 26.48 -6.88 -13.57
C GLU A 225 27.04 -6.66 -15.00
N GLY A 226 28.01 -5.75 -15.16
CA GLY A 226 28.60 -5.38 -16.46
C GLY A 226 27.82 -4.30 -17.25
N SER A 227 27.15 -3.39 -16.54
CA SER A 227 26.06 -2.47 -16.95
C SER A 227 26.38 -1.34 -17.95
N ALA A 228 27.22 -1.56 -18.97
CA ALA A 228 27.23 -0.61 -20.10
C ALA A 228 25.99 -0.85 -21.00
N GLY A 229 24.91 -0.11 -20.76
CA GLY A 229 23.77 0.02 -21.69
C GLY A 229 22.57 -0.90 -21.47
N ARG A 230 22.45 -1.59 -20.33
CA ARG A 230 21.26 -2.39 -19.99
C ARG A 230 20.23 -1.56 -19.22
N ALA A 231 18.95 -1.90 -19.39
CA ALA A 231 17.85 -1.25 -18.67
C ALA A 231 17.94 -1.57 -17.17
N GLU A 232 17.73 -0.56 -16.34
CA GLU A 232 17.64 -0.67 -14.89
C GLU A 232 16.38 -1.44 -14.50
N VAL A 233 16.49 -2.34 -13.51
CA VAL A 233 15.35 -3.09 -12.99
C VAL A 233 14.92 -2.51 -11.66
N LEU A 234 13.71 -1.94 -11.61
CA LEU A 234 13.09 -1.50 -10.36
C LEU A 234 12.29 -2.63 -9.71
N LYS A 235 12.44 -2.79 -8.40
CA LYS A 235 11.70 -3.78 -7.62
C LYS A 235 11.30 -3.28 -6.23
N HIS A 236 10.17 -3.76 -5.74
CA HIS A 236 9.86 -3.80 -4.31
C HIS A 236 10.16 -5.20 -3.79
N THR A 237 10.95 -5.29 -2.71
CA THR A 237 11.30 -6.59 -2.10
C THR A 237 10.13 -7.19 -1.32
N ARG A 238 9.16 -6.35 -0.92
CA ARG A 238 7.89 -6.76 -0.34
C ARG A 238 6.86 -5.64 -0.46
N GLY A 239 5.60 -6.00 -0.25
CA GLY A 239 4.51 -5.07 0.02
C GLY A 239 3.46 -5.71 0.93
N THR A 240 2.76 -4.90 1.70
CA THR A 240 1.66 -5.35 2.57
C THR A 240 0.46 -4.44 2.34
N LEU A 241 -0.65 -5.01 1.87
CA LEU A 241 -1.89 -4.27 1.74
C LEU A 241 -2.70 -4.37 3.03
N LEU A 242 -3.24 -3.23 3.47
CA LEU A 242 -4.19 -3.08 4.55
C LEU A 242 -5.61 -3.04 3.98
N TYR A 243 -6.53 -3.78 4.59
CA TYR A 243 -7.94 -3.74 4.22
C TYR A 243 -8.85 -3.67 5.45
N ASP A 244 -9.98 -2.98 5.32
CA ASP A 244 -11.10 -3.06 6.26
C ASP A 244 -11.95 -4.28 5.94
N ASN A 245 -12.37 -5.00 6.97
CA ASN A 245 -13.19 -6.19 6.88
C ASN A 245 -14.52 -6.02 7.63
N GLY A 246 -15.21 -4.90 7.41
CA GLY A 246 -16.46 -4.59 8.09
C GLY A 246 -16.25 -4.04 9.50
N GLY A 247 -15.28 -3.14 9.65
CA GLY A 247 -14.94 -2.46 10.91
C GLY A 247 -13.73 -3.03 11.65
N SER A 248 -13.12 -4.11 11.16
CA SER A 248 -11.84 -4.64 11.65
C SER A 248 -10.81 -4.65 10.52
N SER A 249 -9.60 -4.16 10.76
CA SER A 249 -8.54 -4.16 9.77
C SER A 249 -7.66 -5.40 9.84
N ASP A 250 -7.21 -5.88 8.68
CA ASP A 250 -6.28 -7.01 8.57
C ASP A 250 -5.38 -6.82 7.33
N TRP A 251 -4.38 -7.69 7.17
CA TRP A 251 -3.26 -7.49 6.26
C TRP A 251 -3.09 -8.68 5.30
N ILE A 252 -2.65 -8.39 4.07
CA ILE A 252 -2.21 -9.38 3.08
C ILE A 252 -0.87 -8.93 2.51
N GLN A 253 0.13 -9.80 2.52
CA GLN A 253 1.40 -9.54 1.86
C GLN A 253 1.28 -9.81 0.36
N THR A 254 1.77 -8.88 -0.46
CA THR A 254 1.83 -9.02 -1.92
C THR A 254 3.00 -9.90 -2.36
N GLY A 255 4.09 -9.89 -1.58
CA GLY A 255 5.38 -10.45 -1.98
C GLY A 255 6.21 -9.46 -2.81
N GLU A 256 7.24 -9.97 -3.48
CA GLU A 256 8.12 -9.20 -4.35
C GLU A 256 7.38 -8.72 -5.62
N MET A 257 7.68 -7.49 -6.05
CA MET A 257 7.15 -6.90 -7.28
C MET A 257 8.27 -6.32 -8.13
N TYR A 258 8.22 -6.53 -9.45
CA TYR A 258 9.17 -5.98 -10.42
C TYR A 258 8.44 -5.06 -11.39
N GLN A 259 9.05 -3.95 -11.76
CA GLN A 259 8.52 -3.08 -12.80
C GLN A 259 8.95 -3.58 -14.18
N VAL A 260 7.99 -3.74 -15.09
CA VAL A 260 8.21 -4.04 -16.50
C VAL A 260 7.49 -2.98 -17.33
N GLY A 261 8.27 -2.13 -18.00
CA GLY A 261 7.72 -0.94 -18.65
C GLY A 261 6.99 -0.05 -17.63
N SER A 262 5.68 0.13 -17.81
CA SER A 262 4.82 0.91 -16.90
C SER A 262 3.93 0.06 -16.00
N ALA A 263 4.19 -1.25 -15.91
CA ALA A 263 3.38 -2.19 -15.16
C ALA A 263 4.20 -2.89 -14.07
N TRP A 264 3.66 -2.93 -12.86
CA TRP A 264 4.24 -3.71 -11.77
C TRP A 264 3.72 -5.16 -11.80
N ARG A 265 4.64 -6.10 -11.59
CA ARG A 265 4.41 -7.55 -11.73
C ARG A 265 4.78 -8.29 -10.45
N LEU A 266 3.91 -9.18 -10.02
CA LEU A 266 4.12 -10.11 -8.92
C LEU A 266 4.97 -11.30 -9.38
N VAL A 267 5.80 -11.83 -8.48
CA VAL A 267 6.56 -13.08 -8.72
C VAL A 267 6.10 -14.25 -7.84
N SER A 268 5.16 -14.00 -6.92
CA SER A 268 4.59 -15.00 -6.03
C SER A 268 3.11 -14.72 -5.76
N ALA A 269 2.40 -15.72 -5.21
CA ALA A 269 1.05 -15.54 -4.72
C ALA A 269 1.04 -14.65 -3.47
N PRO A 270 -0.04 -13.89 -3.22
CA PRO A 270 -0.21 -13.16 -1.98
C PRO A 270 -0.34 -14.12 -0.79
N THR A 271 0.00 -13.65 0.42
CA THR A 271 -0.11 -14.45 1.66
C THR A 271 -0.80 -13.68 2.78
N PRO A 272 -1.54 -14.33 3.70
CA PRO A 272 -2.21 -13.64 4.80
C PRO A 272 -1.23 -13.07 5.83
N GLY A 273 -1.65 -12.00 6.50
CA GLY A 273 -0.94 -11.39 7.63
C GLY A 273 -0.10 -10.18 7.25
N ALA A 274 0.41 -9.49 8.27
CA ALA A 274 1.32 -8.37 8.09
C ALA A 274 2.71 -8.89 7.69
N ALA A 275 3.45 -8.15 6.86
CA ALA A 275 4.88 -8.39 6.76
C ALA A 275 5.51 -8.13 8.13
N ALA A 276 6.49 -8.95 8.52
CA ALA A 276 7.36 -8.58 9.62
C ALA A 276 7.97 -7.19 9.29
N PRO A 277 8.01 -6.25 10.25
CA PRO A 277 8.68 -4.97 10.02
C PRO A 277 10.13 -5.27 9.65
N GLU A 278 10.54 -4.98 8.42
CA GLU A 278 11.98 -4.95 8.15
C GLU A 278 12.51 -3.64 8.71
N THR A 279 13.31 -3.79 9.76
CA THR A 279 14.48 -2.96 9.98
C THR A 279 15.13 -2.71 8.62
N SER A 280 15.18 -1.45 8.20
CA SER A 280 15.90 -0.96 7.03
C SER A 280 17.13 -1.83 6.73
N ASN A 281 17.23 -2.32 5.50
CA ASN A 281 18.44 -2.95 4.99
C ASN A 281 19.61 -1.96 5.13
N GLY A 282 20.33 -2.05 6.24
CA GLY A 282 21.54 -1.30 6.51
C GLY A 282 22.59 -2.30 6.96
N LYS A 283 23.27 -2.94 6.01
CA LYS A 283 24.50 -3.74 6.22
C LYS A 283 24.54 -4.43 7.60
N GLY A 284 23.56 -5.28 7.91
CA GLY A 284 23.75 -6.26 8.97
C GLY A 284 24.77 -7.25 8.45
N GLY A 285 25.95 -7.29 9.04
CA GLY A 285 26.90 -8.37 8.77
C GLY A 285 26.13 -9.69 8.82
N SER A 286 26.36 -10.56 7.84
CA SER A 286 25.84 -11.93 7.91
C SER A 286 26.30 -12.50 9.25
N VAL A 287 25.40 -12.55 10.23
CA VAL A 287 25.64 -13.32 11.44
C VAL A 287 25.73 -14.73 10.91
N ASN A 288 26.94 -15.31 10.94
CA ASN A 288 27.12 -16.68 10.49
C ASN A 288 26.37 -17.58 11.48
N LEU A 289 25.14 -17.94 11.12
CA LEU A 289 24.23 -18.72 11.95
C LEU A 289 24.70 -20.17 12.10
N ASP A 290 25.63 -20.60 11.26
CA ASP A 290 26.04 -22.00 11.13
C ASP A 290 26.89 -22.50 12.31
N ASP A 291 27.47 -21.59 13.12
CA ASP A 291 28.42 -21.94 14.18
C ASP A 291 27.85 -21.89 15.62
N ASN A 292 26.55 -21.59 15.81
CA ASN A 292 25.99 -21.45 17.16
C ASN A 292 24.57 -22.06 17.31
N PRO A 293 24.47 -23.35 17.72
CA PRO A 293 23.19 -24.03 17.94
C PRO A 293 22.28 -23.37 18.99
N GLU A 294 22.85 -22.71 20.00
CA GLU A 294 22.06 -21.99 21.01
C GLU A 294 21.40 -20.73 20.42
N LEU A 295 22.11 -20.00 19.56
CA LEU A 295 21.58 -18.84 18.87
C LEU A 295 20.47 -19.22 17.89
N GLN A 296 20.63 -20.33 17.15
CA GLN A 296 19.58 -20.86 16.27
C GLN A 296 18.30 -21.19 17.06
N LYS A 297 18.45 -21.82 18.24
CA LYS A 297 17.31 -22.13 19.11
C LYS A 297 16.60 -20.86 19.59
N LEU A 298 17.34 -19.82 19.95
CA LEU A 298 16.76 -18.52 20.36
C LEU A 298 16.01 -17.82 19.21
N ILE A 299 16.54 -17.89 17.99
CA ILE A 299 15.87 -17.32 16.81
C ILE A 299 14.59 -18.09 16.49
N ALA A 300 14.61 -19.42 16.59
CA ALA A 300 13.41 -20.24 16.45
C ALA A 300 12.38 -19.92 17.55
N GLU A 301 12.80 -19.78 18.80
CA GLU A 301 11.95 -19.38 19.94
C GLU A 301 11.30 -18.01 19.69
N LEU A 302 12.07 -17.03 19.22
CA LEU A 302 11.56 -15.71 18.83
C LEU A 302 10.55 -15.80 17.69
N THR A 303 10.87 -16.57 16.66
CA THR A 303 10.00 -16.77 15.49
C THR A 303 8.67 -17.42 15.87
N ASP A 304 8.70 -18.41 16.76
CA ASP A 304 7.49 -19.09 17.24
C ASP A 304 6.66 -18.20 18.18
N LEU A 305 7.30 -17.33 18.95
CA LEU A 305 6.62 -16.30 19.71
C LEU A 305 5.94 -15.30 18.77
N ASP A 306 6.64 -14.79 17.76
CA ASP A 306 6.12 -13.79 16.80
C ASP A 306 4.93 -14.31 15.96
N LYS A 307 4.73 -15.63 15.86
CA LYS A 307 3.50 -16.23 15.27
C LYS A 307 2.26 -16.12 16.16
N GLN A 308 2.44 -15.81 17.44
CA GLN A 308 1.41 -15.84 18.49
C GLN A 308 1.14 -14.45 19.07
N VAL A 309 1.25 -13.40 18.24
CA VAL A 309 0.95 -12.02 18.66
C VAL A 309 -0.53 -11.90 19.04
N PRO A 310 -0.86 -11.50 20.28
CA PRO A 310 -2.24 -11.26 20.68
C PRO A 310 -2.84 -10.09 19.88
N PRO A 311 -4.15 -10.10 19.58
CA PRO A 311 -4.79 -8.98 18.92
C PRO A 311 -4.68 -7.72 19.79
N ALA A 312 -4.49 -6.56 19.15
CA ALA A 312 -4.56 -5.27 19.83
C ALA A 312 -5.99 -5.06 20.38
N SER A 313 -6.10 -4.51 21.59
CA SER A 313 -7.40 -4.22 22.20
C SER A 313 -8.03 -2.99 21.55
N THR A 314 -9.33 -3.06 21.26
CA THR A 314 -10.13 -1.96 20.70
C THR A 314 -10.53 -0.90 21.74
N SER A 315 -10.19 -1.11 23.02
CA SER A 315 -10.71 -0.34 24.16
C SER A 315 -9.61 0.30 25.04
N GLY A 316 -8.38 0.37 24.53
CA GLY A 316 -7.22 0.87 25.27
C GLY A 316 -6.25 -0.25 25.64
N ALA A 317 -5.64 -0.18 26.82
CA ALA A 317 -4.56 -1.07 27.27
C ALA A 317 -4.82 -2.57 26.98
N SER A 318 -3.78 -3.28 26.52
CA SER A 318 -3.75 -4.71 26.28
C SER A 318 -2.63 -5.37 27.10
N PRO A 319 -2.91 -5.86 28.31
CA PRO A 319 -1.93 -6.58 29.13
C PRO A 319 -1.37 -7.83 28.45
N ALA A 320 -2.17 -8.50 27.61
CA ALA A 320 -1.72 -9.67 26.85
C ALA A 320 -0.68 -9.29 25.80
N LEU A 321 -0.90 -8.19 25.07
CA LEU A 321 0.06 -7.67 24.09
C LEU A 321 1.33 -7.16 24.78
N ALA A 322 1.18 -6.47 25.92
CA ALA A 322 2.31 -6.05 26.74
C ALA A 322 3.16 -7.24 27.21
N GLN A 323 2.51 -8.30 27.70
CA GLN A 323 3.20 -9.52 28.12
C GLN A 323 3.90 -10.23 26.96
N HIS A 324 3.28 -10.27 25.78
CA HIS A 324 3.89 -10.83 24.58
C HIS A 324 5.20 -10.10 24.23
N HIS A 325 5.16 -8.77 24.15
CA HIS A 325 6.35 -7.98 23.83
C HIS A 325 7.43 -8.01 24.92
N LEU A 326 7.05 -8.17 26.20
CA LEU A 326 8.00 -8.43 27.28
C LEU A 326 8.74 -9.76 27.08
N ARG A 327 8.03 -10.85 26.75
CA ARG A 327 8.68 -12.13 26.42
C ARG A 327 9.57 -12.02 25.20
N ARG A 328 9.15 -11.23 24.20
CA ARG A 328 9.95 -10.94 23.01
C ARG A 328 11.26 -10.27 23.39
N ALA A 329 11.21 -9.24 24.26
CA ALA A 329 12.40 -8.57 24.79
C ALA A 329 13.32 -9.53 25.56
N ASP A 330 12.77 -10.46 26.37
CA ASP A 330 13.58 -11.45 27.09
C ASP A 330 14.37 -12.37 26.16
N ILE A 331 13.76 -12.83 25.06
CA ILE A 331 14.44 -13.67 24.06
C ILE A 331 15.51 -12.84 23.33
N LEU A 332 15.19 -11.61 22.95
CA LEU A 332 16.11 -10.71 22.26
C LEU A 332 17.33 -10.34 23.13
N GLU A 333 17.16 -10.11 24.43
CA GLU A 333 18.28 -9.89 25.35
C GLU A 333 19.19 -11.13 25.48
N ARG A 334 18.60 -12.34 25.48
CA ARG A 334 19.36 -13.60 25.41
C ARG A 334 20.15 -13.71 24.10
N ILE A 335 19.59 -13.22 22.99
CA ILE A 335 20.29 -13.14 21.70
C ILE A 335 21.44 -12.13 21.78
N VAL A 336 21.21 -10.91 22.29
CA VAL A 336 22.24 -9.87 22.47
C VAL A 336 23.43 -10.39 23.29
N ALA A 337 23.17 -11.19 24.32
CA ALA A 337 24.20 -11.81 25.15
C ALA A 337 25.05 -12.85 24.41
N LYS A 338 24.54 -13.45 23.33
CA LYS A 338 25.17 -14.54 22.58
C LYS A 338 25.82 -14.10 21.27
N VAL A 339 25.39 -12.98 20.69
CA VAL A 339 26.02 -12.41 19.49
C VAL A 339 27.26 -11.59 19.84
N LYS A 340 28.18 -11.48 18.87
CA LYS A 340 29.41 -10.70 19.02
C LYS A 340 29.05 -9.21 19.17
N PRO A 341 29.85 -8.40 19.89
CA PRO A 341 29.57 -6.98 20.08
C PRO A 341 29.25 -6.20 18.78
N ALA A 342 29.96 -6.52 17.68
CA ALA A 342 29.73 -5.91 16.36
C ALA A 342 28.36 -6.21 15.75
N ASP A 343 27.70 -7.29 16.18
CA ASP A 343 26.42 -7.74 15.64
C ASP A 343 25.23 -7.38 16.55
N ARG A 344 25.47 -6.70 17.68
CA ARG A 344 24.45 -6.43 18.71
C ARG A 344 23.43 -5.35 18.34
N ASP A 345 23.84 -4.35 17.55
CA ASP A 345 23.01 -3.18 17.24
C ASP A 345 21.58 -3.53 16.78
N PRO A 346 21.37 -4.34 15.72
CA PRO A 346 20.02 -4.67 15.25
C PRO A 346 19.16 -5.40 16.31
N TRP A 347 19.78 -6.20 17.17
CA TRP A 347 19.06 -6.89 18.25
C TRP A 347 18.68 -5.95 19.38
N ILE A 348 19.57 -5.03 19.75
CA ILE A 348 19.30 -4.00 20.76
C ILE A 348 18.16 -3.07 20.31
N ARG A 349 18.10 -2.71 19.03
CA ARG A 349 16.97 -1.95 18.48
C ARG A 349 15.65 -2.68 18.66
N GLN A 350 15.62 -3.98 18.35
CA GLN A 350 14.43 -4.80 18.56
C GLN A 350 14.05 -4.97 20.04
N VAL A 351 15.02 -5.00 20.97
CA VAL A 351 14.74 -4.96 22.41
C VAL A 351 14.02 -3.65 22.73
N ALA A 352 14.54 -2.51 22.27
CA ALA A 352 13.95 -1.20 22.53
C ALA A 352 12.53 -1.07 21.95
N ASP A 353 12.29 -1.53 20.72
CA ASP A 353 10.96 -1.54 20.11
C ASP A 353 9.98 -2.42 20.91
N SER A 354 10.43 -3.61 21.34
CA SER A 354 9.58 -4.52 22.11
C SER A 354 9.23 -3.94 23.48
N LEU A 355 10.21 -3.37 24.19
CA LEU A 355 9.98 -2.73 25.49
C LEU A 355 9.09 -1.49 25.35
N SER A 356 9.27 -0.69 24.29
CA SER A 356 8.44 0.48 24.01
C SER A 356 7.00 0.09 23.75
N THR A 357 6.75 -0.88 22.86
CA THR A 357 5.40 -1.38 22.58
C THR A 357 4.75 -1.99 23.82
N ALA A 358 5.51 -2.73 24.64
CA ALA A 358 4.98 -3.28 25.88
C ALA A 358 4.57 -2.18 26.88
N ALA A 359 5.37 -1.13 27.02
CA ALA A 359 5.08 0.01 27.90
C ALA A 359 3.84 0.80 27.45
N GLN A 360 3.64 0.94 26.13
CA GLN A 360 2.45 1.60 25.57
C GLN A 360 1.20 0.73 25.66
N SER A 361 1.36 -0.58 25.51
CA SER A 361 0.25 -1.54 25.56
C SER A 361 -0.32 -1.71 26.97
N ASP A 362 0.49 -1.58 28.01
CA ASP A 362 0.02 -1.60 29.40
C ASP A 362 0.67 -0.47 30.21
N PRO A 363 0.13 0.76 30.15
CA PRO A 363 0.71 1.91 30.82
C PRO A 363 0.83 1.76 32.35
N SER A 364 0.00 0.90 32.95
CA SER A 364 -0.03 0.60 34.37
C SER A 364 1.15 -0.26 34.82
N ASN A 365 1.75 -1.01 33.90
CA ASN A 365 2.90 -1.85 34.15
C ASN A 365 4.21 -1.08 33.91
N THR A 366 4.97 -0.85 34.97
CA THR A 366 6.20 -0.06 34.93
C THR A 366 7.44 -0.87 34.54
N ALA A 367 7.35 -2.20 34.44
CA ALA A 367 8.50 -3.07 34.19
C ALA A 367 9.15 -2.79 32.81
N SER A 368 8.34 -2.70 31.77
CA SER A 368 8.79 -2.43 30.40
C SER A 368 9.50 -1.09 30.30
N MET A 369 8.92 -0.05 30.92
CA MET A 369 9.51 1.28 30.95
C MET A 369 10.85 1.30 31.72
N SER A 370 10.89 0.65 32.90
CA SER A 370 12.09 0.60 33.72
C SER A 370 13.25 -0.10 32.99
N ARG A 371 12.96 -1.17 32.23
CA ARG A 371 13.94 -1.86 31.39
C ARG A 371 14.41 -0.99 30.23
N LEU A 372 13.50 -0.24 29.60
CA LEU A 372 13.83 0.63 28.48
C LEU A 372 14.73 1.79 28.91
N VAL A 373 14.44 2.44 30.05
CA VAL A 373 15.32 3.46 30.66
C VAL A 373 16.68 2.88 31.05
N SER A 374 16.70 1.67 31.63
CA SER A 374 17.96 0.99 31.97
C SER A 374 18.80 0.72 30.72
N LEU A 375 18.18 0.28 29.62
CA LEU A 375 18.85 0.07 28.35
C LEU A 375 19.44 1.36 27.79
N GLU A 376 18.69 2.46 27.80
CA GLU A 376 19.17 3.79 27.42
C GLU A 376 20.40 4.20 28.23
N GLN A 377 20.33 4.10 29.57
CA GLN A 377 21.42 4.46 30.48
C GLN A 377 22.68 3.62 30.26
N GLN A 378 22.51 2.32 30.02
CA GLN A 378 23.61 1.41 29.69
C GLN A 378 24.28 1.82 28.38
N LEU A 379 23.51 2.13 27.33
CA LEU A 379 24.05 2.56 26.05
C LEU A 379 24.72 3.94 26.13
N ALA A 380 24.14 4.89 26.87
CA ALA A 380 24.72 6.21 27.08
C ALA A 380 26.05 6.13 27.86
N SER A 381 26.21 5.13 28.73
CA SER A 381 27.47 4.90 29.47
C SER A 381 28.51 4.13 28.66
N ALA A 382 28.06 3.24 27.76
CA ALA A 382 28.93 2.33 27.02
C ALA A 382 29.38 2.87 25.64
N LEU A 383 28.62 3.80 25.04
CA LEU A 383 28.83 4.30 23.70
C LEU A 383 29.18 5.79 23.70
N PRO A 384 29.87 6.30 22.67
CA PRO A 384 30.16 7.72 22.54
C PRO A 384 28.90 8.61 22.58
N ALA A 385 29.05 9.84 23.08
CA ALA A 385 27.97 10.82 23.03
C ALA A 385 27.48 11.03 21.58
N GLY A 386 26.16 11.08 21.39
CA GLY A 386 25.54 11.21 20.08
C GLY A 386 25.51 9.93 19.24
N HIS A 387 25.88 8.76 19.78
CA HIS A 387 25.85 7.51 19.03
C HIS A 387 24.44 7.14 18.54
N ALA A 388 24.34 6.67 17.29
CA ALA A 388 23.07 6.41 16.62
C ALA A 388 22.17 5.40 17.35
N LEU A 389 22.75 4.32 17.88
CA LEU A 389 22.01 3.35 18.68
C LEU A 389 21.44 3.95 19.98
N THR A 390 22.20 4.80 20.67
CA THR A 390 21.72 5.52 21.86
C THR A 390 20.58 6.46 21.48
N ALA A 391 20.70 7.18 20.35
CA ALA A 391 19.62 8.03 19.83
C ALA A 391 18.34 7.23 19.60
N TYR A 392 18.44 6.09 18.91
CA TYR A 392 17.30 5.23 18.60
C TYR A 392 16.56 4.77 19.87
N VAL A 393 17.30 4.25 20.85
CA VAL A 393 16.71 3.79 22.13
C VAL A 393 16.10 4.95 22.91
N THR A 394 16.78 6.10 22.98
CA THR A 394 16.28 7.31 23.65
C THR A 394 14.94 7.75 23.04
N TYR A 395 14.82 7.71 21.71
CA TYR A 395 13.60 8.13 21.05
C TYR A 395 12.43 7.16 21.29
N ARG A 396 12.68 5.84 21.30
CA ARG A 396 11.66 4.82 21.64
C ARG A 396 11.20 4.90 23.10
N GLU A 397 12.12 5.22 24.00
CA GLU A 397 11.84 5.51 25.41
C GLU A 397 10.94 6.75 25.54
N MET A 398 11.32 7.84 24.89
CA MET A 398 10.59 9.10 24.85
C MET A 398 9.15 8.93 24.36
N GLN A 399 8.96 8.19 23.26
CA GLN A 399 7.63 7.89 22.72
C GLN A 399 6.79 7.08 23.70
N ALA A 400 7.37 6.05 24.32
CA ALA A 400 6.67 5.22 25.29
C ALA A 400 6.19 6.03 26.51
N ASP A 401 7.06 6.89 27.04
CA ASP A 401 6.74 7.77 28.16
C ASP A 401 5.64 8.78 27.83
N TYR A 402 5.72 9.40 26.64
CA TYR A 402 4.71 10.33 26.16
C TYR A 402 3.34 9.64 26.01
N SER A 403 3.28 8.51 25.31
CA SER A 403 2.04 7.73 25.12
C SER A 403 1.39 7.35 26.45
N ARG A 404 2.18 6.96 27.46
CA ARG A 404 1.69 6.62 28.80
C ARG A 404 1.20 7.83 29.60
N SER A 405 1.68 9.01 29.26
CA SER A 405 1.32 10.28 29.92
C SER A 405 0.04 10.90 29.35
N LEU A 406 -0.47 10.40 28.23
CA LEU A 406 -1.70 10.90 27.61
C LEU A 406 -2.94 10.51 28.45
N PRO A 407 -3.83 11.47 28.77
CA PRO A 407 -5.03 11.17 29.55
C PRO A 407 -6.04 10.34 28.73
N PRO A 408 -6.72 9.36 29.34
CA PRO A 408 -7.81 8.66 28.69
C PRO A 408 -8.98 9.63 28.44
N HIS A 409 -9.41 9.74 27.17
CA HIS A 409 -10.59 10.46 26.69
C HIS A 409 -10.87 11.85 27.31
N GLY A 410 -10.30 12.90 26.72
CA GLY A 410 -10.89 14.25 26.73
C GLY A 410 -10.88 15.03 28.06
N LYS A 411 -10.17 14.57 29.10
CA LYS A 411 -9.94 15.39 30.30
C LYS A 411 -8.82 16.40 30.04
N GLU A 412 -9.19 17.55 29.50
CA GLU A 412 -8.30 18.65 29.06
C GLU A 412 -7.34 19.18 30.14
N SER A 413 -7.67 19.03 31.43
CA SER A 413 -7.01 19.78 32.53
C SER A 413 -5.48 19.61 32.67
N ASN A 414 -4.86 18.61 32.02
CA ASN A 414 -3.40 18.41 32.03
C ASN A 414 -2.78 18.20 30.64
N PHE A 415 -3.54 18.30 29.54
CA PHE A 415 -3.02 17.98 28.21
C PHE A 415 -1.90 18.93 27.77
N ASN A 416 -2.07 20.24 27.96
CA ASN A 416 -1.04 21.23 27.62
C ASN A 416 0.27 21.01 28.38
N LYS A 417 0.22 20.57 29.64
CA LYS A 417 1.43 20.25 30.42
C LYS A 417 2.18 19.04 29.87
N VAL A 418 1.44 18.01 29.42
CA VAL A 418 2.02 16.84 28.77
C VAL A 418 2.66 17.24 27.43
N GLN A 419 2.01 18.12 26.66
CA GLN A 419 2.56 18.69 25.43
C GLN A 419 3.83 19.54 25.68
N GLU A 420 3.84 20.38 26.72
CA GLU A 420 5.03 21.16 27.10
C GLU A 420 6.20 20.28 27.54
N ALA A 421 5.93 19.25 28.34
CA ALA A 421 6.94 18.27 28.73
C ALA A 421 7.48 17.52 27.51
N TRP A 422 6.60 17.10 26.60
CA TRP A 422 6.95 16.43 25.35
C TRP A 422 7.85 17.29 24.46
N LEU A 423 7.45 18.54 24.22
CA LEU A 423 8.25 19.52 23.47
C LEU A 423 9.64 19.72 24.10
N GLY A 424 9.72 19.78 25.44
CA GLY A 424 10.99 19.88 26.16
C GLY A 424 11.89 18.65 25.97
N ARG A 425 11.32 17.44 25.93
CA ARG A 425 12.08 16.21 25.64
C ARG A 425 12.55 16.18 24.19
N LEU A 426 11.70 16.54 23.24
CA LEU A 426 12.05 16.65 21.81
C LEU A 426 13.20 17.63 21.58
N ALA A 427 13.14 18.82 22.18
CA ALA A 427 14.21 19.82 22.06
C ALA A 427 15.55 19.28 22.58
N LYS A 428 15.56 18.59 23.73
CA LYS A 428 16.77 17.96 24.28
C LYS A 428 17.29 16.84 23.37
N PHE A 429 16.39 16.05 22.80
CA PHE A 429 16.76 14.97 21.87
C PHE A 429 17.44 15.52 20.62
N VAL A 430 16.85 16.53 19.98
CA VAL A 430 17.42 17.21 18.81
C VAL A 430 18.80 17.80 19.13
N GLN A 431 18.96 18.39 20.32
CA GLN A 431 20.25 18.91 20.77
C GLN A 431 21.30 17.82 20.99
N ALA A 432 20.91 16.69 21.59
CA ALA A 432 21.81 15.58 21.87
C ALA A 432 22.17 14.76 20.62
N PHE A 433 21.26 14.69 19.66
CA PHE A 433 21.37 13.85 18.46
C PHE A 433 21.03 14.65 17.19
N PRO A 434 21.73 15.72 16.82
CA PRO A 434 21.32 16.63 15.75
C PRO A 434 21.29 16.01 14.33
N ARG A 435 21.84 14.79 14.18
CA ARG A 435 21.86 14.01 12.93
C ARG A 435 21.38 12.57 13.16
N GLY A 436 20.63 12.33 14.22
CA GLY A 436 20.05 11.02 14.50
C GLY A 436 19.02 10.63 13.44
N GLU A 437 18.83 9.33 13.26
CA GLU A 437 17.85 8.77 12.31
C GLU A 437 16.43 9.30 12.57
N ASP A 438 16.03 9.37 13.84
CA ASP A 438 14.71 9.85 14.26
C ASP A 438 14.65 11.38 14.49
N THR A 439 15.72 12.12 14.21
CA THR A 439 15.78 13.58 14.42
C THR A 439 14.85 14.38 13.51
N PRO A 440 14.66 14.01 12.23
CA PRO A 440 13.65 14.65 11.38
C PRO A 440 12.26 14.57 12.00
N ASP A 441 11.86 13.38 12.47
CA ASP A 441 10.56 13.18 13.11
C ASP A 441 10.43 13.97 14.41
N ALA A 442 11.51 14.03 15.21
CA ALA A 442 11.53 14.82 16.43
C ALA A 442 11.37 16.33 16.16
N LEU A 443 11.99 16.85 15.09
CA LEU A 443 11.85 18.24 14.65
C LEU A 443 10.43 18.53 14.14
N LEU A 444 9.86 17.62 13.35
CA LEU A 444 8.50 17.73 12.85
C LEU A 444 7.49 17.77 14.01
N GLN A 445 7.60 16.82 14.94
CA GLN A 445 6.74 16.78 16.13
C GLN A 445 6.92 18.00 17.03
N ALA A 446 8.14 18.51 17.19
CA ALA A 446 8.39 19.73 17.96
C ALA A 446 7.69 20.94 17.32
N GLY A 447 7.68 21.02 15.98
CA GLY A 447 6.92 22.00 15.23
C GLY A 447 5.41 21.90 15.49
N MET A 448 4.84 20.70 15.31
CA MET A 448 3.40 20.45 15.48
C MET A 448 2.92 20.74 16.91
N VAL A 449 3.69 20.32 17.92
CA VAL A 449 3.39 20.58 19.33
C VAL A 449 3.49 22.08 19.64
N SER A 450 4.44 22.78 19.03
CA SER A 450 4.57 24.23 19.16
C SER A 450 3.36 24.96 18.54
N GLU A 451 2.86 24.52 17.39
CA GLU A 451 1.60 25.05 16.81
C GLU A 451 0.42 24.82 17.72
N PHE A 452 0.28 23.59 18.24
CA PHE A 452 -0.79 23.23 19.19
C PHE A 452 -0.77 24.13 20.44
N LEU A 453 0.42 24.47 20.95
CA LEU A 453 0.61 25.35 22.10
C LEU A 453 0.56 26.85 21.75
N ASN A 454 0.17 27.22 20.52
CA ASN A 454 0.15 28.60 20.01
C ASN A 454 1.52 29.33 20.05
N LYS A 455 2.61 28.58 19.86
CA LYS A 455 3.99 29.09 19.81
C LYS A 455 4.51 29.16 18.38
N GLU A 456 3.86 29.97 17.54
CA GLU A 456 4.12 30.03 16.09
C GLU A 456 5.59 30.29 15.71
N VAL A 457 6.30 31.12 16.48
CA VAL A 457 7.71 31.44 16.20
C VAL A 457 8.59 30.21 16.46
N GLU A 458 8.33 29.47 17.54
CA GLU A 458 9.04 28.22 17.84
C GLU A 458 8.75 27.17 16.78
N ALA A 459 7.48 27.01 16.38
CA ALA A 459 7.07 26.10 15.33
C ALA A 459 7.83 26.34 14.01
N LYS A 460 7.86 27.61 13.56
CA LYS A 460 8.60 28.01 12.34
C LYS A 460 10.09 27.69 12.44
N ASN A 461 10.70 27.87 13.61
CA ASN A 461 12.11 27.55 13.83
C ASN A 461 12.39 26.05 13.78
N TRP A 462 11.48 25.20 14.28
CA TRP A 462 11.61 23.75 14.19
C TRP A 462 11.47 23.26 12.74
N TYR A 463 10.45 23.71 12.02
CA TYR A 463 10.28 23.37 10.60
C TYR A 463 11.43 23.88 9.73
N LYS A 464 11.98 25.05 10.05
CA LYS A 464 13.18 25.56 9.36
C LYS A 464 14.39 24.66 9.60
N GLN A 465 14.63 24.22 10.85
CA GLN A 465 15.71 23.28 11.15
C GLN A 465 15.53 21.94 10.43
N LEU A 466 14.30 21.42 10.36
CA LEU A 466 13.98 20.21 9.60
C LEU A 466 14.38 20.37 8.13
N LYS A 467 13.90 21.43 7.48
CA LYS A 467 14.21 21.75 6.09
C LYS A 467 15.70 21.95 5.84
N ASP A 468 16.37 22.72 6.71
CA ASP A 468 17.77 23.12 6.50
C ASP A 468 18.74 21.97 6.77
N HIS A 469 18.45 21.09 7.73
CA HIS A 469 19.34 19.99 8.12
C HIS A 469 19.01 18.66 7.45
N PHE A 470 17.77 18.47 6.99
CA PHE A 470 17.29 17.23 6.38
C PHE A 470 16.49 17.49 5.09
N PRO A 471 17.07 18.11 4.06
CA PRO A 471 16.36 18.53 2.84
C PRO A 471 15.76 17.38 2.02
N ASP A 472 16.27 16.16 2.21
CA ASP A 472 15.84 14.95 1.51
C ASP A 472 14.81 14.11 2.31
N LYS A 473 14.37 14.61 3.47
CA LYS A 473 13.33 13.99 4.30
C LYS A 473 12.09 14.90 4.25
N PRO A 474 10.96 14.44 3.68
CA PRO A 474 9.78 15.28 3.44
C PRO A 474 9.11 15.77 4.74
#